data_AF-A0A947R4V4-F1
#
_entry.id   AF-A0A947R4V4-F1
#
_cell.length_a   1.000
_cell.length_b   1.000
_cell.length_c   1.000
_cell.angle_alpha   90.00
_cell.angle_beta   90.00
_cell.angle_gamma   90.00
#
_symmetry.space_group_name_H-M   'P 1'
#
loop_
_entity.id
_entity.type
_entity.pdbx_description
1 polymer ?
#
loop_
_entity_poly.entity_id
_entity_poly.type
_entity_poly.pdbx_seq_one_letter_code
_entity_poly.pdbx_strand_id
1 'polypeptide(L)'
;MVYKIRPSRVEKKIVVRYRLPDKPESGFEMTQVKDISTSGMLFSTATLIAPHTLVDVDIKLPLYSQSIYIRGKIIKCHEVKTHVIYYSAVRFINMDADTLSALRKTVAFFWEKNGKMPPPERKILNRATRAPRTLMLRYKPMYDRDMGFILNQAINISTSGILFRTERLYPVDQLMELHLNIPMFPDIKAIRGRVARCRRLRDKEFETAVKYTHIEEPVLRAIQNMTR
;
A
#
# COMPACT_ATOMS: atom_id res chain seq x y z
N MET A 1 7.48 16.95 11.36
CA MET A 1 6.44 16.07 11.95
C MET A 1 5.96 15.09 10.89
N VAL A 2 6.32 13.80 10.98
CA VAL A 2 5.90 12.77 10.02
C VAL A 2 4.66 12.09 10.56
N TYR A 3 3.50 12.34 9.95
CA TYR A 3 2.25 11.69 10.33
C TYR A 3 2.21 10.25 9.82
N LYS A 4 2.13 9.30 10.76
CA LYS A 4 2.03 7.85 10.50
C LYS A 4 0.59 7.51 10.13
N ILE A 5 0.32 7.30 8.84
CA ILE A 5 -0.99 6.81 8.36
C ILE A 5 -1.22 5.43 8.98
N ARG A 6 -2.28 5.29 9.79
CA ARG A 6 -2.70 3.99 10.32
C ARG A 6 -3.45 3.26 9.19
N PRO A 7 -2.99 2.08 8.75
CA PRO A 7 -3.72 1.30 7.76
C PRO A 7 -5.08 0.91 8.33
N SER A 8 -6.10 0.95 7.48
CA SER A 8 -7.46 0.57 7.85
C SER A 8 -7.46 -0.89 8.32
N ARG A 9 -7.87 -1.09 9.57
CA ARG A 9 -7.93 -2.40 10.22
C ARG A 9 -9.36 -2.92 10.17
N VAL A 10 -9.48 -4.22 9.96
CA VAL A 10 -10.75 -4.94 9.95
C VAL A 10 -10.78 -5.88 11.15
N GLU A 11 -11.81 -5.73 11.98
CA GLU A 11 -12.09 -6.65 13.07
C GLU A 11 -12.82 -7.90 12.54
N LYS A 12 -12.09 -9.02 12.44
CA LYS A 12 -12.64 -10.33 12.11
C LYS A 12 -11.85 -11.43 12.80
N LYS A 13 -12.59 -12.44 13.26
CA LYS A 13 -12.04 -13.69 13.79
C LYS A 13 -11.51 -14.53 12.63
N ILE A 14 -10.25 -14.33 12.29
CA ILE A 14 -9.51 -15.20 11.35
C ILE A 14 -8.64 -16.12 12.20
N VAL A 15 -8.71 -17.42 11.93
CA VAL A 15 -7.81 -18.39 12.56
C VAL A 15 -6.48 -18.33 11.84
N VAL A 16 -5.40 -18.14 12.60
CA VAL A 16 -4.04 -18.11 12.08
C VAL A 16 -3.17 -19.06 12.88
N ARG A 17 -2.10 -19.52 12.25
CA ARG A 17 -1.05 -20.28 12.89
C ARG A 17 0.19 -19.41 12.98
N TYR A 18 0.89 -19.41 14.11
CA TYR A 18 2.14 -18.67 14.25
C TYR A 18 3.23 -19.53 14.90
N ARG A 19 4.48 -19.23 14.60
CA ARG A 19 5.64 -19.79 15.29
C ARG A 19 6.73 -18.75 15.48
N LEU A 20 7.54 -18.91 16.52
CA LEU A 20 8.75 -18.13 16.71
C LEU A 20 9.90 -18.83 15.97
N PRO A 21 10.56 -18.20 14.99
CA PRO A 21 11.65 -18.84 14.24
C PRO A 21 12.79 -19.33 15.13
N ASP A 22 13.03 -18.64 16.25
CA ASP A 22 14.08 -18.97 17.22
C ASP A 22 13.71 -20.17 18.12
N LYS A 23 12.48 -20.69 17.99
CA LYS A 23 11.98 -21.89 18.69
C LYS A 23 11.30 -22.83 17.68
N PRO A 24 12.04 -23.41 16.73
CA PRO A 24 11.45 -24.24 15.67
C PRO A 24 10.76 -25.49 16.23
N GLU A 25 11.22 -25.99 17.39
CA GLU A 25 10.73 -27.21 18.03
C GLU A 25 9.33 -27.07 18.63
N SER A 26 8.87 -25.84 18.91
CA SER A 26 7.52 -25.61 19.44
C SER A 26 6.41 -25.74 18.39
N GLY A 27 6.76 -25.93 17.11
CA GLY A 27 5.79 -26.04 16.02
C GLY A 27 4.97 -24.75 15.83
N PHE A 28 3.84 -24.88 15.12
CA PHE A 28 2.88 -23.79 14.93
C PHE A 28 1.79 -23.83 16.00
N GLU A 29 1.61 -22.70 16.68
CA GLU A 29 0.50 -22.47 17.58
C GLU A 29 -0.69 -21.84 16.84
N MET A 30 -1.90 -22.31 17.12
CA MET A 30 -3.12 -21.78 16.54
C MET A 30 -3.69 -20.65 17.41
N THR A 31 -4.10 -19.55 16.78
CA THR A 31 -4.67 -18.40 17.47
C THR A 31 -5.74 -17.69 16.62
N GLN A 32 -6.44 -16.76 17.26
CA GLN A 32 -7.44 -15.91 16.62
C GLN A 32 -6.92 -14.49 16.46
N VAL A 33 -7.07 -13.98 15.24
CA VAL A 33 -6.86 -12.59 14.92
C VAL A 33 -8.02 -11.78 15.47
N LYS A 34 -7.69 -10.69 16.18
CA LYS A 34 -8.63 -9.68 16.64
C LYS A 34 -8.89 -8.66 15.54
N ASP A 35 -7.83 -8.20 14.90
CA ASP A 35 -7.91 -7.32 13.73
C ASP A 35 -6.76 -7.56 12.74
N ILE A 36 -7.01 -7.26 11.46
CA ILE A 36 -6.04 -7.39 10.38
C ILE A 36 -6.03 -6.16 9.47
N SER A 37 -4.87 -5.84 8.91
CA SER A 37 -4.66 -4.83 7.89
C SER A 37 -3.70 -5.36 6.83
N THR A 38 -3.47 -4.57 5.78
CA THR A 38 -2.47 -4.88 4.74
C THR A 38 -1.02 -4.81 5.21
N SER A 39 -0.77 -4.34 6.45
CA SER A 39 0.60 -4.14 6.97
C SER A 39 0.90 -4.93 8.25
N GLY A 40 -0.10 -5.60 8.80
CA GLY A 40 0.02 -6.22 10.11
C GLY A 40 -1.33 -6.56 10.72
N MET A 41 -1.30 -7.18 11.88
CA MET A 41 -2.48 -7.67 12.59
C MET A 41 -2.27 -7.68 14.10
N LEU A 42 -3.35 -7.89 14.82
CA LEU A 42 -3.38 -8.10 16.27
C LEU A 42 -3.97 -9.49 16.53
N PHE A 43 -3.29 -10.34 17.29
CA PHE A 43 -3.79 -11.66 17.68
C PHE A 43 -3.46 -11.99 19.14
N SER A 44 -4.14 -12.99 19.68
CA SER A 44 -3.92 -13.49 21.04
C SER A 44 -2.73 -14.44 21.12
N THR A 45 -1.95 -14.39 22.19
CA THR A 45 -0.88 -15.36 22.47
C THR A 45 -1.01 -15.85 23.91
N ALA A 46 -0.58 -17.09 24.15
CA ALA A 46 -0.55 -17.67 25.51
C ALA A 46 0.64 -17.17 26.33
N THR A 47 1.67 -16.66 25.66
CA THR A 47 2.89 -16.15 26.29
C THR A 47 3.15 -14.70 25.89
N LEU A 48 3.87 -14.00 26.77
CA LEU A 48 4.41 -12.68 26.47
C LEU A 48 5.54 -12.82 25.45
N ILE A 49 5.45 -12.08 24.36
CA ILE A 49 6.47 -12.06 23.31
C ILE A 49 7.18 -10.72 23.32
N ALA A 50 8.50 -10.74 23.38
CA ALA A 50 9.29 -9.52 23.40
C ALA A 50 9.04 -8.67 22.12
N PRO A 51 9.03 -7.33 22.23
CA PRO A 51 9.08 -6.47 21.07
C PRO A 51 10.27 -6.81 20.17
N HIS A 52 10.10 -6.62 18.88
CA HIS A 52 11.09 -6.89 17.84
C HIS A 52 11.40 -8.36 17.54
N THR A 53 10.83 -9.30 18.28
CA THR A 53 10.89 -10.73 17.96
C THR A 53 10.25 -11.00 16.58
N LEU A 54 10.90 -11.86 15.79
CA LEU A 54 10.36 -12.32 14.51
C LEU A 54 9.31 -13.40 14.76
N VAL A 55 8.31 -13.42 13.89
CA VAL A 55 7.24 -14.41 13.95
C VAL A 55 6.88 -14.83 12.54
N ASP A 56 6.80 -16.13 12.32
CA ASP A 56 6.30 -16.69 11.08
C ASP A 56 4.82 -16.99 11.26
N VAL A 57 3.99 -16.49 10.35
CA VAL A 57 2.53 -16.62 10.41
C VAL A 57 2.03 -17.30 9.16
N ASP A 58 1.21 -18.32 9.35
CA ASP A 58 0.44 -18.96 8.30
C ASP A 58 -1.05 -18.62 8.46
N ILE A 59 -1.61 -17.96 7.45
CA ILE A 59 -2.93 -17.34 7.49
C ILE A 59 -3.82 -17.99 6.42
N LYS A 60 -4.94 -18.58 6.84
CA LYS A 60 -5.98 -19.03 5.91
C LYS A 60 -6.96 -17.90 5.62
N LEU A 61 -6.81 -17.27 4.46
CA LEU A 61 -7.70 -16.19 4.03
C LEU A 61 -9.00 -16.76 3.46
N PRO A 62 -10.19 -16.19 3.75
CA PRO A 62 -11.46 -16.76 3.28
C PRO A 62 -11.66 -16.75 1.75
N LEU A 63 -10.99 -15.85 1.04
CA LEU A 63 -11.10 -15.73 -0.42
C LEU A 63 -10.13 -16.65 -1.17
N TYR A 64 -9.29 -17.40 -0.45
CA TYR A 64 -8.20 -18.19 -1.02
C TYR A 64 -8.28 -19.63 -0.49
N SER A 65 -8.10 -20.59 -1.40
CA SER A 65 -8.07 -22.01 -1.04
C SER A 65 -6.80 -22.39 -0.28
N GLN A 66 -5.70 -21.71 -0.58
CA GLN A 66 -4.39 -21.91 0.04
C GLN A 66 -4.14 -20.90 1.15
N SER A 67 -3.42 -21.33 2.19
CA SER A 67 -2.92 -20.42 3.20
C SER A 67 -1.76 -19.60 2.65
N ILE A 68 -1.61 -18.38 3.16
CA ILE A 68 -0.47 -17.52 2.86
C ILE A 68 0.51 -17.51 4.02
N TYR A 69 1.79 -17.56 3.69
CA TYR A 69 2.87 -17.50 4.65
C TYR A 69 3.46 -16.09 4.72
N ILE A 70 3.51 -15.52 5.92
CA ILE A 70 3.99 -14.16 6.14
C ILE A 70 4.95 -14.14 7.32
N ARG A 71 6.14 -13.56 7.10
CA ARG A 71 7.02 -13.19 8.20
C ARG A 71 6.63 -11.83 8.76
N GLY A 72 6.61 -11.73 10.08
CA GLY A 72 6.28 -10.53 10.81
C GLY A 72 7.30 -10.21 11.90
N LYS A 73 7.20 -8.98 12.42
CA LYS A 73 7.96 -8.49 13.56
C LYS A 73 6.99 -8.00 14.63
N ILE A 74 7.15 -8.47 15.86
CA ILE A 74 6.36 -8.01 17.01
C ILE A 74 6.67 -6.54 17.26
N ILE A 75 5.64 -5.71 17.36
CA ILE A 75 5.74 -4.28 17.63
C ILE A 75 5.41 -4.00 19.09
N LYS A 76 4.41 -4.69 19.62
CA LYS A 76 3.96 -4.58 21.01
C LYS A 76 3.29 -5.89 21.42
N CYS A 77 3.54 -6.33 22.64
CA CYS A 77 2.78 -7.39 23.28
C CYS A 77 2.33 -6.85 24.65
N HIS A 78 1.06 -7.02 25.01
CA HIS A 78 0.57 -6.62 26.33
C HIS A 78 -0.43 -7.63 26.86
N GLU A 79 -0.44 -7.76 28.17
CA GLU A 79 -1.34 -8.64 28.89
C GLU A 79 -2.77 -8.09 28.87
N VAL A 80 -3.73 -9.01 28.70
CA VAL A 80 -5.16 -8.71 28.65
C VAL A 80 -5.88 -9.43 29.78
N LYS A 81 -5.46 -10.67 30.05
CA LYS A 81 -5.88 -11.47 31.20
C LYS A 81 -4.64 -11.98 31.89
N THR A 82 -4.50 -11.63 33.17
CA THR A 82 -3.35 -11.92 34.02
C THR A 82 -2.87 -13.36 33.84
N HIS A 83 -1.66 -13.52 33.33
CA HIS A 83 -0.91 -14.73 33.05
C HIS A 83 -1.55 -15.75 32.10
N VAL A 84 -2.61 -15.37 31.36
CA VAL A 84 -3.33 -16.32 30.47
C VAL A 84 -3.39 -15.84 29.03
N ILE A 85 -3.66 -14.55 28.80
CA ILE A 85 -3.89 -14.03 27.44
C ILE A 85 -3.15 -12.73 27.25
N TYR A 86 -2.36 -12.69 26.18
CA TYR A 86 -1.64 -11.52 25.72
C TYR A 86 -2.16 -11.13 24.33
N TYR A 87 -2.18 -9.83 24.02
CA TYR A 87 -2.39 -9.33 22.68
C TYR A 87 -1.06 -8.91 22.05
N SER A 88 -0.73 -9.58 20.97
CA SER A 88 0.50 -9.42 20.19
C SER A 88 0.21 -8.69 18.89
N ALA A 89 0.76 -7.48 18.75
CA ALA A 89 0.69 -6.67 17.54
C ALA A 89 1.89 -6.98 16.64
N VAL A 90 1.62 -7.47 15.44
CA VAL A 90 2.63 -7.84 14.46
C VAL A 90 2.56 -6.93 13.25
N ARG A 91 3.73 -6.50 12.77
CA ARG A 91 3.92 -5.85 11.48
C ARG A 91 4.49 -6.85 10.49
N PHE A 92 3.86 -6.98 9.32
CA PHE A 92 4.36 -7.83 8.25
C PHE A 92 5.64 -7.25 7.64
N ILE A 93 6.57 -8.12 7.26
CA ILE A 93 7.83 -7.76 6.62
C ILE A 93 8.03 -8.60 5.35
N ASN A 94 8.65 -8.00 4.34
CA ASN A 94 9.05 -8.67 3.09
C ASN A 94 7.94 -9.50 2.40
N MET A 95 6.72 -8.96 2.32
CA MET A 95 5.63 -9.60 1.57
C MET A 95 5.86 -9.46 0.07
N ASP A 96 5.68 -10.56 -0.67
CA ASP A 96 5.62 -10.54 -2.13
C ASP A 96 4.33 -9.88 -2.64
N ALA A 97 4.28 -9.63 -3.95
CA ALA A 97 3.18 -8.92 -4.59
C ALA A 97 1.85 -9.70 -4.53
N ASP A 98 1.90 -11.03 -4.56
CA ASP A 98 0.72 -11.91 -4.60
C ASP A 98 0.11 -12.00 -3.20
N THR A 99 0.94 -12.21 -2.18
CA THR A 99 0.56 -12.16 -0.76
C THR A 99 -0.07 -10.82 -0.39
N LEU A 100 0.54 -9.71 -0.81
CA LEU A 100 -0.02 -8.37 -0.58
C LEU A 100 -1.34 -8.16 -1.32
N SER A 101 -1.46 -8.67 -2.55
CA SER A 101 -2.70 -8.63 -3.33
C SER A 101 -3.82 -9.41 -2.65
N ALA A 102 -3.51 -10.60 -2.12
CA ALA A 102 -4.44 -11.45 -1.40
C ALA A 102 -4.95 -10.82 -0.10
N LEU A 103 -4.06 -10.23 0.68
CA LEU A 103 -4.43 -9.46 1.87
C LEU A 103 -5.30 -8.26 1.53
N ARG A 104 -4.98 -7.50 0.48
CA ARG A 104 -5.77 -6.34 0.05
C ARG A 104 -7.19 -6.74 -0.33
N LYS A 105 -7.35 -7.77 -1.16
CA LYS A 105 -8.67 -8.29 -1.56
C LYS A 105 -9.46 -8.76 -0.34
N THR A 106 -8.81 -9.47 0.59
CA THR A 106 -9.47 -9.96 1.81
C THR A 106 -9.91 -8.82 2.72
N VAL A 107 -9.04 -7.83 2.95
CA VAL A 107 -9.37 -6.63 3.76
C VAL A 107 -10.50 -5.84 3.11
N ALA A 108 -10.47 -5.65 1.78
CA ALA A 108 -11.52 -4.95 1.03
C ALA A 108 -12.87 -5.67 1.15
N PHE A 109 -12.89 -6.99 0.91
CA PHE A 109 -14.09 -7.83 1.03
C PHE A 109 -14.74 -7.72 2.41
N PHE A 110 -13.94 -7.77 3.49
CA PHE A 110 -14.50 -7.65 4.83
C PHE A 110 -15.06 -6.27 5.13
N TRP A 111 -14.48 -5.22 4.56
CA TRP A 111 -15.01 -3.86 4.68
C TRP A 111 -16.33 -3.68 3.93
N GLU A 112 -16.42 -4.16 2.69
CA GLU A 112 -17.66 -4.18 1.90
C GLU A 112 -18.78 -4.89 2.66
N LYS A 113 -18.49 -6.07 3.21
CA LYS A 113 -19.45 -6.86 3.98
C LYS A 113 -19.90 -6.19 5.29
N ASN A 114 -19.05 -5.33 5.88
CA ASN A 114 -19.35 -4.64 7.14
C ASN A 114 -20.10 -3.30 6.95
N GLY A 115 -20.48 -2.94 5.72
CA GLY A 115 -21.27 -1.73 5.44
C GLY A 115 -20.53 -0.41 5.70
N LYS A 116 -19.19 -0.46 5.84
CA LYS A 116 -18.34 0.70 6.05
C LYS A 116 -17.20 0.58 5.05
N MET A 117 -17.31 1.11 3.85
CA MET A 117 -16.12 1.19 3.01
C MET A 117 -15.14 2.15 3.73
N PRO A 118 -13.85 1.80 3.93
CA PRO A 118 -12.91 2.82 4.39
C PRO A 118 -12.95 3.91 3.32
N PRO A 119 -13.02 5.20 3.69
CA PRO A 119 -12.80 6.24 2.70
C PRO A 119 -11.49 5.87 1.99
N PRO A 120 -11.43 5.85 0.64
CA PRO A 120 -10.20 5.56 -0.08
C PRO A 120 -9.14 6.40 0.59
N GLU A 121 -8.06 5.76 1.11
CA GLU A 121 -7.10 6.37 2.05
C GLU A 121 -7.15 7.88 1.90
N ARG A 122 -7.76 8.62 2.86
CA ARG A 122 -7.58 10.08 2.91
C ARG A 122 -6.11 10.28 3.25
N LYS A 123 -5.27 10.10 2.23
CA LYS A 123 -3.87 10.39 2.26
C LYS A 123 -3.81 11.85 2.63
N ILE A 124 -2.94 12.14 3.58
CA ILE A 124 -2.36 13.46 3.68
C ILE A 124 -1.87 13.76 2.26
N LEU A 125 -2.64 14.56 1.53
CA LEU A 125 -2.14 15.27 0.38
C LEU A 125 -1.09 16.18 1.02
N ASN A 126 0.19 15.75 1.01
CA ASN A 126 1.27 16.71 1.06
C ASN A 126 0.87 17.75 0.01
N ARG A 127 0.60 18.99 0.45
CA ARG A 127 -0.09 20.02 -0.34
C ARG A 127 0.33 19.90 -1.79
N ALA A 128 -0.55 19.34 -2.63
CA ALA A 128 -0.24 19.16 -4.03
C ALA A 128 -0.13 20.58 -4.59
N THR A 129 1.09 21.00 -4.93
CA THR A 129 1.27 22.29 -5.57
C THR A 129 0.99 22.13 -7.04
N ARG A 130 0.54 23.23 -7.64
CA ARG A 130 0.40 23.32 -9.09
C ARG A 130 1.76 23.00 -9.70
N ALA A 131 1.81 22.02 -10.59
CA ALA A 131 3.05 21.70 -11.26
C ALA A 131 3.51 22.93 -12.08
N PRO A 132 4.83 23.16 -12.21
CA PRO A 132 5.32 24.19 -13.12
C PRO A 132 4.78 23.92 -14.53
N ARG A 133 4.38 24.97 -15.26
CA ARG A 133 3.86 24.83 -16.63
C ARG A 133 4.84 24.14 -17.59
N THR A 134 6.11 24.09 -17.23
CA THR A 134 7.21 23.46 -17.97
C THR A 134 7.35 21.96 -17.71
N LEU A 135 6.64 21.38 -16.73
CA LEU A 135 6.76 19.97 -16.38
C LEU A 135 5.97 19.11 -17.37
N MET A 136 6.66 18.67 -18.43
CA MET A 136 6.13 17.75 -19.42
C MET A 136 6.17 16.31 -18.89
N LEU A 137 5.08 15.60 -19.12
CA LEU A 137 4.89 14.20 -18.76
C LEU A 137 4.64 13.39 -20.02
N ARG A 138 5.37 12.28 -20.18
CA ARG A 138 5.01 11.20 -21.09
C ARG A 138 4.49 10.03 -20.27
N TYR A 139 3.40 9.39 -20.68
CA TYR A 139 2.87 8.26 -19.94
C TYR A 139 2.40 7.13 -20.84
N LYS A 140 2.44 5.90 -20.33
CA LYS A 140 1.77 4.74 -20.93
C LYS A 140 1.33 3.72 -19.87
N PRO A 141 0.22 3.02 -20.07
CA PRO A 141 -0.11 1.84 -19.26
C PRO A 141 0.88 0.71 -19.55
N MET A 142 1.35 0.02 -18.52
CA MET A 142 2.41 -0.99 -18.68
C MET A 142 1.98 -2.27 -19.41
N TYR A 143 0.68 -2.58 -19.41
CA TYR A 143 0.14 -3.82 -19.99
C TYR A 143 -0.40 -3.65 -21.42
N ASP A 144 -0.30 -2.44 -21.97
CA ASP A 144 -0.72 -2.14 -23.34
C ASP A 144 0.54 -1.98 -24.20
N ARG A 145 0.98 -3.07 -24.84
CA ARG A 145 2.24 -3.10 -25.59
C ARG A 145 2.18 -2.29 -26.87
N ASP A 146 0.98 -2.09 -27.41
CA ASP A 146 0.75 -1.37 -28.67
C ASP A 146 0.61 0.14 -28.42
N MET A 147 0.47 0.57 -27.17
CA MET A 147 0.35 1.98 -26.81
C MET A 147 1.72 2.63 -26.63
N GLY A 148 2.02 3.58 -27.53
CA GLY A 148 3.15 4.50 -27.38
C GLY A 148 2.96 5.47 -26.20
N PHE A 149 4.03 6.19 -25.86
CA PHE A 149 3.95 7.23 -24.82
C PHE A 149 3.07 8.40 -25.29
N ILE A 150 2.10 8.76 -24.47
CA ILE A 150 1.25 9.93 -24.68
C ILE A 150 1.88 11.12 -23.95
N LEU A 151 2.08 12.22 -24.67
CA LEU A 151 2.59 13.47 -24.10
C LEU A 151 1.46 14.26 -23.45
N ASN A 152 1.70 14.79 -22.26
CA ASN A 152 0.76 15.63 -21.53
C ASN A 152 1.49 16.62 -20.61
N GLN A 153 0.72 17.49 -19.98
CA GLN A 153 1.19 18.41 -18.94
C GLN A 153 0.71 17.93 -17.58
N ALA A 154 1.61 17.95 -16.60
CA ALA A 154 1.23 17.73 -15.22
C ALA A 154 0.34 18.90 -14.74
N ILE A 155 -0.80 18.60 -14.13
CA ILE A 155 -1.64 19.59 -13.44
C ILE A 155 -1.01 19.89 -12.08
N ASN A 156 -0.84 18.85 -11.26
CA ASN A 156 -0.27 18.92 -9.93
C ASN A 156 0.76 17.82 -9.75
N ILE A 157 1.78 18.08 -8.94
CA ILE A 157 2.77 17.09 -8.56
C ILE A 157 3.05 17.18 -7.06
N SER A 158 3.38 16.04 -6.46
CA SER A 158 3.76 15.93 -5.05
C SER A 158 4.77 14.81 -4.90
N THR A 159 5.38 14.68 -3.72
CA THR A 159 6.24 13.53 -3.39
C THR A 159 5.49 12.19 -3.39
N SER A 160 4.16 12.18 -3.43
CA SER A 160 3.35 10.96 -3.37
C SER A 160 2.75 10.53 -4.71
N GLY A 161 2.76 11.41 -5.70
CA GLY A 161 2.08 11.19 -6.96
C GLY A 161 1.90 12.44 -7.79
N ILE A 162 1.30 12.24 -8.95
CA ILE A 162 1.07 13.24 -9.98
C ILE A 162 -0.38 13.22 -10.46
N LEU A 163 -0.88 14.38 -10.85
CA LEU A 163 -2.20 14.59 -11.43
C LEU A 163 -2.02 15.16 -12.83
N PHE A 164 -2.68 14.60 -13.83
CA PHE A 164 -2.63 15.06 -15.22
C PHE A 164 -3.93 14.72 -15.95
N ARG A 165 -4.12 15.26 -17.15
CA ARG A 165 -5.29 14.94 -17.98
C ARG A 165 -5.01 13.74 -18.87
N THR A 166 -6.05 12.97 -19.16
CA THR A 166 -6.00 11.85 -20.10
C THR A 166 -7.24 11.87 -20.98
N GLU A 167 -7.14 11.33 -22.19
CA GLU A 167 -8.28 11.21 -23.12
C GLU A 167 -9.07 9.91 -22.95
N ARG A 168 -8.62 9.06 -22.03
CA ARG A 168 -9.20 7.75 -21.75
C ARG A 168 -9.35 7.56 -20.25
N LEU A 169 -10.36 6.78 -19.89
CA LEU A 169 -10.57 6.29 -18.53
C LEU A 169 -9.56 5.17 -18.26
N TYR A 170 -8.82 5.30 -17.15
CA TYR A 170 -7.94 4.23 -16.68
C TYR A 170 -8.49 3.59 -15.40
N PRO A 171 -8.51 2.25 -15.31
CA PRO A 171 -8.93 1.56 -14.10
C PRO A 171 -8.06 1.96 -12.90
N VAL A 172 -8.67 2.00 -11.71
CA VAL A 172 -7.90 2.12 -10.45
C VAL A 172 -6.94 0.93 -10.35
N ASP A 173 -5.77 1.15 -9.76
CA ASP A 173 -4.65 0.22 -9.65
C ASP A 173 -3.93 -0.13 -10.96
N GLN A 174 -4.36 0.39 -12.12
CA GLN A 174 -3.64 0.25 -13.38
C GLN A 174 -2.20 0.76 -13.23
N LEU A 175 -1.23 -0.08 -13.59
CA LEU A 175 0.19 0.29 -13.60
C LEU A 175 0.50 1.20 -14.79
N MET A 176 1.19 2.29 -14.48
CA MET A 176 1.60 3.33 -15.40
C MET A 176 3.10 3.52 -15.33
N GLU A 177 3.70 3.65 -16.50
CA GLU A 177 5.05 4.18 -16.66
C GLU A 177 4.94 5.67 -17.02
N LEU A 178 5.61 6.51 -16.25
CA LEU A 178 5.63 7.97 -16.35
C LEU A 178 7.04 8.43 -16.64
N HIS A 179 7.22 9.29 -17.61
CA HIS A 179 8.50 9.84 -18.06
C HIS A 179 8.43 11.35 -17.87
N LEU A 180 9.13 11.86 -16.87
CA LEU A 180 9.11 13.27 -16.50
C LEU A 180 10.36 13.98 -17.01
N ASN A 181 10.15 15.15 -17.61
CA ASN A 181 11.23 16.10 -17.85
C ASN A 181 11.38 17.04 -16.66
N ILE A 182 12.26 16.69 -15.72
CA ILE A 182 12.48 17.46 -14.49
C ILE A 182 13.65 18.41 -14.73
N PRO A 183 13.50 19.74 -14.57
CA PRO A 183 14.54 20.72 -14.93
C PRO A 183 15.91 20.51 -14.27
N MET A 184 15.96 19.86 -13.11
CA MET A 184 17.20 19.55 -12.39
C MET A 184 17.99 18.37 -12.97
N PHE A 185 17.44 17.67 -13.97
CA PHE A 185 18.09 16.54 -14.62
C PHE A 185 18.21 16.79 -16.13
N PRO A 186 19.35 16.45 -16.75
CA PRO A 186 19.51 16.55 -18.20
C PRO A 186 18.67 15.50 -18.94
N ASP A 187 18.45 14.35 -18.30
CA ASP A 187 17.73 13.22 -18.90
C ASP A 187 16.30 13.09 -18.38
N ILE A 188 15.42 12.55 -19.23
CA ILE A 188 14.05 12.17 -18.85
C ILE A 188 14.10 11.09 -17.77
N LYS A 189 13.32 11.27 -16.70
CA LYS A 189 13.26 10.33 -15.57
C LYS A 189 12.02 9.46 -15.64
N ALA A 190 12.26 8.15 -15.67
CA ALA A 190 11.21 7.14 -15.62
C ALA A 190 10.76 6.90 -14.17
N ILE A 191 9.45 6.88 -13.96
CA ILE A 191 8.78 6.68 -12.69
C ILE A 191 7.68 5.66 -12.93
N ARG A 192 7.48 4.74 -11.99
CA ARG A 192 6.35 3.81 -12.04
C ARG A 192 5.32 4.20 -11.00
N GLY A 193 4.05 4.08 -11.37
CA GLY A 193 2.97 4.36 -10.45
C GLY A 193 1.71 3.56 -10.76
N ARG A 194 0.72 3.69 -9.86
CA ARG A 194 -0.61 3.12 -10.01
C ARG A 194 -1.65 4.22 -10.07
N VAL A 195 -2.62 4.08 -10.97
CA VAL A 195 -3.78 4.97 -11.02
C VAL A 195 -4.51 4.88 -9.67
N ALA A 196 -4.50 5.98 -8.92
CA ALA A 196 -5.20 6.10 -7.65
C ALA A 196 -6.64 6.57 -7.84
N ARG A 197 -6.88 7.39 -8.87
CA ARG A 197 -8.20 7.92 -9.24
C ARG A 197 -8.17 8.33 -10.71
N CYS A 198 -9.24 8.04 -11.44
CA CYS A 198 -9.47 8.60 -12.77
C CYS A 198 -10.93 9.09 -12.82
N ARG A 199 -11.14 10.40 -12.99
CA ARG A 199 -12.48 11.02 -12.96
C ARG A 199 -12.73 11.77 -14.26
N ARG A 200 -13.90 11.58 -14.87
CA ARG A 200 -14.33 12.36 -16.03
C ARG A 200 -14.51 13.84 -15.67
N LEU A 201 -13.94 14.73 -16.48
CA LEU A 201 -14.12 16.18 -16.35
C LEU A 201 -15.22 16.67 -17.28
N ARG A 202 -14.97 16.64 -18.60
CA ARG A 202 -15.88 17.04 -19.69
C ARG A 202 -15.59 16.19 -20.92
N ASP A 203 -16.59 15.91 -21.74
CA ASP A 203 -16.46 15.14 -22.99
C ASP A 203 -15.59 13.87 -22.86
N LYS A 204 -14.48 13.81 -23.59
CA LYS A 204 -13.48 12.72 -23.60
C LYS A 204 -12.29 13.00 -22.68
N GLU A 205 -12.33 14.05 -21.86
CA GLU A 205 -11.25 14.38 -20.92
C GLU A 205 -11.49 13.78 -19.53
N PHE A 206 -10.43 13.20 -18.99
CA PHE A 206 -10.37 12.63 -17.66
C PHE A 206 -9.23 13.25 -16.87
N GLU A 207 -9.43 13.45 -15.58
CA GLU A 207 -8.40 13.77 -14.61
C GLU A 207 -7.88 12.47 -14.01
N THR A 208 -6.60 12.17 -14.22
CA THR A 208 -5.95 10.94 -13.76
C THR A 208 -4.89 11.27 -12.72
N ALA A 209 -5.07 10.69 -11.53
CA ALA A 209 -4.13 10.75 -10.43
C ALA A 209 -3.34 9.45 -10.35
N VAL A 210 -2.01 9.51 -10.41
CA VAL A 210 -1.13 8.36 -10.31
C VAL A 210 -0.28 8.48 -9.04
N LYS A 211 -0.33 7.45 -8.18
CA LYS A 211 0.53 7.32 -6.99
C LYS A 211 1.83 6.65 -7.40
N TYR A 212 2.97 7.18 -6.98
CA TYR A 212 4.26 6.55 -7.25
C TYR A 212 4.36 5.22 -6.50
N THR A 213 4.81 4.19 -7.20
CA THR A 213 5.19 2.88 -6.64
C THR A 213 6.69 2.69 -6.64
N HIS A 214 7.39 3.29 -7.60
CA HIS A 214 8.83 3.28 -7.68
C HIS A 214 9.32 4.61 -8.25
N ILE A 215 10.13 5.31 -7.47
CA ILE A 215 10.75 6.58 -7.81
C ILE A 215 12.12 6.63 -7.15
N GLU A 216 13.13 7.08 -7.88
CA GLU A 216 14.48 7.23 -7.34
C GLU A 216 14.54 8.41 -6.35
N GLU A 217 15.34 8.26 -5.29
CA GLU A 217 15.50 9.29 -4.25
C GLU A 217 15.92 10.68 -4.79
N PRO A 218 16.88 10.79 -5.72
CA PRO A 218 17.23 12.09 -6.32
C PRO A 218 16.03 12.76 -7.00
N VAL A 219 15.21 11.98 -7.70
CA VAL A 219 14.01 12.45 -8.41
C VAL A 219 12.96 12.92 -7.41
N LEU A 220 12.75 12.15 -6.33
CA LEU A 220 11.83 12.50 -5.26
C LEU A 220 12.22 13.81 -4.56
N ARG A 221 13.52 14.01 -4.31
CA ARG A 221 14.06 15.25 -3.72
C ARG A 221 13.88 16.44 -4.64
N ALA A 222 14.11 16.28 -5.94
CA ALA A 222 13.85 17.34 -6.92
C ALA A 222 12.36 17.75 -6.91
N ILE A 223 11.45 16.78 -6.93
CA ILE A 223 10.00 17.04 -6.81
C ILE A 223 9.69 17.74 -5.47
N GLN A 224 10.31 17.33 -4.37
CA GLN A 224 10.12 17.98 -3.08
C GLN A 224 10.57 19.45 -3.11
N ASN A 225 11.69 19.77 -3.77
CA ASN A 225 12.17 21.14 -3.90
C ASN A 225 11.27 22.00 -4.81
N MET A 226 10.66 21.40 -5.83
CA MET A 226 9.70 22.09 -6.71
C MET A 226 8.33 22.33 -6.07
N THR A 227 8.03 21.65 -4.95
CA THR A 227 6.71 21.66 -4.29
C THR A 227 6.72 22.38 -2.94
N ARG A 228 7.87 22.93 -2.54
CA ARG A 228 8.00 23.85 -1.41
C ARG A 228 7.71 25.27 -1.85
#